data_AF-A0A1H6M3J8-F1
#
_entry.id   AF-A0A1H6M3J8-F1
#
_cell.length_a   1.000
_cell.length_b   1.000
_cell.length_c   1.000
_cell.angle_alpha   90.00
_cell.angle_beta   90.00
_cell.angle_gamma   90.00
#
_symmetry.space_group_name_H-M   'P 1'
#
loop_
_entity.id
_entity.type
_entity.pdbx_description
1 polymer ?
#
loop_
_entity_poly.entity_id
_entity_poly.type
_entity_poly.pdbx_seq_one_letter_code
_entity_poly.pdbx_strand_id
1 'polypeptide(L)'
;MLTLNIKTKFVYGWFSLRNIKLYVDGVLFTKFLAQGTSIIEIPDDTQKLTFVLGKVYPYKTNIYITEEDRKRKEIFMGLHLNHRNLLFFLYDSLRTDYLRSVKLTIEEYASFGKDIYQQEIITLKDNKTSIISLLVSLVILVFSVVQQENELSPIAFMIGLSSTITSLVYFNDLQVEKTTYKSRMISTMLSFVLATLFLENSFLYLRFIIVMFTLMLFTIYLKEVQNQVVKV
;
A
#
# COMPACT_ATOMS: atom_id res chain seq x y z
N MET A 1 -26.78 -22.16 -18.47
CA MET A 1 -25.47 -21.63 -18.09
C MET A 1 -25.69 -20.37 -17.28
N LEU A 2 -24.86 -20.16 -16.25
CA LEU A 2 -24.87 -19.03 -15.33
C LEU A 2 -23.71 -18.09 -15.68
N THR A 3 -23.99 -16.79 -15.78
CA THR A 3 -22.96 -15.79 -16.07
C THR A 3 -22.40 -15.20 -14.78
N LEU A 4 -21.09 -15.37 -14.57
CA LEU A 4 -20.36 -14.85 -13.42
C LEU A 4 -19.59 -13.58 -13.83
N ASN A 5 -20.07 -12.43 -13.36
CA ASN A 5 -19.45 -11.12 -13.54
C ASN A 5 -18.55 -10.80 -12.35
N ILE A 6 -17.24 -10.80 -12.55
CA ILE A 6 -16.25 -10.62 -11.48
C ILE A 6 -15.53 -9.30 -11.69
N LYS A 7 -15.47 -8.48 -10.64
CA LYS A 7 -14.63 -7.28 -10.59
C LYS A 7 -13.59 -7.44 -9.49
N THR A 8 -12.33 -7.32 -9.86
CA THR A 8 -11.20 -7.44 -8.94
C THR A 8 -10.44 -6.13 -8.84
N LYS A 9 -10.18 -5.69 -7.61
CA LYS A 9 -9.35 -4.50 -7.37
C LYS A 9 -8.43 -4.72 -6.18
N PHE A 10 -7.15 -4.94 -6.46
CA PHE A 10 -6.07 -5.03 -5.46
C PHE A 10 -5.17 -3.80 -5.60
N VAL A 11 -5.00 -3.01 -4.54
CA VAL A 11 -4.43 -1.65 -4.67
C VAL A 11 -2.91 -1.56 -4.54
N TYR A 12 -2.21 -2.64 -4.16
CA TYR A 12 -0.75 -2.59 -4.12
C TYR A 12 -0.07 -3.89 -4.60
N GLY A 13 0.76 -3.75 -5.64
CA GLY A 13 2.20 -4.05 -5.58
C GLY A 13 2.73 -5.45 -5.84
N TRP A 14 2.00 -6.54 -5.62
CA TRP A 14 2.51 -7.88 -5.98
C TRP A 14 1.46 -8.89 -6.44
N PHE A 15 0.21 -8.69 -6.01
CA PHE A 15 -0.91 -9.55 -6.40
C PHE A 15 -1.66 -9.06 -7.63
N SER A 16 -1.59 -7.77 -8.00
CA SER A 16 -2.31 -7.20 -9.14
C SER A 16 -1.97 -7.88 -10.48
N LEU A 17 -0.72 -8.34 -10.63
CA LEU A 17 -0.23 -9.06 -11.81
C LEU A 17 -0.37 -10.59 -11.68
N ARG A 18 -1.01 -11.09 -10.63
CA ARG A 18 -1.19 -12.53 -10.41
C ARG A 18 -2.51 -12.99 -10.98
N ASN A 19 -2.58 -14.29 -11.23
CA ASN A 19 -3.82 -14.94 -11.60
C ASN A 19 -4.55 -15.44 -10.35
N ILE A 20 -5.85 -15.18 -10.28
CA ILE A 20 -6.78 -15.83 -9.37
C ILE A 20 -7.27 -17.10 -10.05
N LYS A 21 -7.21 -18.22 -9.34
CA LYS A 21 -7.78 -19.49 -9.79
C LYS A 21 -9.22 -19.58 -9.31
N LEU A 22 -10.14 -19.86 -10.22
CA LEU A 22 -11.53 -20.18 -9.91
C LEU A 22 -11.70 -21.69 -9.94
N TYR A 23 -12.21 -22.25 -8.84
CA TYR A 23 -12.68 -23.62 -8.77
C TYR A 23 -14.20 -23.63 -8.67
N VAL A 24 -14.81 -24.50 -9.46
CA VAL A 24 -16.24 -24.80 -9.45
C VAL A 24 -16.38 -26.19 -8.83
N ASP A 25 -17.07 -26.28 -7.69
CA ASP A 25 -17.27 -27.52 -6.94
C ASP A 25 -15.98 -28.32 -6.68
N GLY A 26 -14.89 -27.60 -6.45
CA GLY A 26 -13.57 -28.18 -6.16
C GLY A 26 -12.69 -28.48 -7.38
N VAL A 27 -13.23 -28.37 -8.60
CA VAL A 27 -12.49 -28.57 -9.85
C VAL A 27 -11.98 -27.23 -10.38
N LEU A 28 -10.71 -27.15 -10.78
CA LEU A 28 -10.14 -25.94 -11.37
C LEU A 28 -10.84 -25.64 -12.69
N PHE A 29 -11.57 -24.53 -12.74
CA PHE A 29 -12.35 -24.15 -13.91
C PHE A 29 -11.58 -23.20 -14.81
N THR A 30 -11.08 -22.09 -14.25
CA THR A 30 -10.34 -21.09 -15.03
C THR A 30 -9.38 -20.26 -14.17
N LYS A 31 -8.61 -19.41 -14.83
CA LYS A 31 -7.71 -18.42 -14.21
C LYS A 31 -7.94 -17.07 -14.85
N PHE A 32 -8.01 -16.03 -14.04
CA PHE A 32 -8.18 -14.66 -14.51
C PHE A 32 -7.27 -13.71 -13.73
N LEU A 33 -7.01 -12.54 -14.31
CA LEU A 33 -6.13 -11.55 -13.70
C LEU A 33 -6.75 -10.98 -12.42
N ALA A 34 -5.90 -10.75 -11.43
CA ALA A 34 -6.23 -10.14 -10.15
C ALA A 34 -6.53 -8.63 -10.23
N GLN A 35 -6.91 -8.14 -11.41
CA GLN A 35 -7.22 -6.74 -11.67
C GLN A 35 -8.21 -6.65 -12.84
N GLY A 36 -9.19 -5.75 -12.71
CA GLY A 36 -10.15 -5.46 -13.76
C GLY A 36 -11.42 -6.29 -13.66
N THR A 37 -12.09 -6.49 -14.80
CA THR A 37 -13.33 -7.24 -14.91
C THR A 37 -13.11 -8.55 -15.65
N SER A 38 -13.85 -9.58 -15.28
CA SER A 38 -13.84 -10.88 -15.93
C SER A 38 -15.26 -11.42 -15.98
N ILE A 39 -15.66 -11.92 -17.15
CA ILE A 39 -16.98 -12.53 -17.36
C ILE A 39 -16.72 -13.99 -17.68
N ILE A 40 -17.31 -14.88 -16.90
CA ILE A 40 -17.07 -16.33 -16.98
C ILE A 40 -18.42 -17.04 -16.95
N GLU A 41 -18.66 -17.93 -17.90
CA GLU A 41 -19.84 -18.79 -17.89
C GLU A 41 -19.56 -20.04 -17.07
N ILE A 42 -20.42 -20.36 -16.10
CA ILE A 42 -20.33 -21.53 -15.24
C ILE A 42 -21.55 -22.46 -15.42
N PRO A 43 -21.43 -23.76 -15.12
CA PRO A 43 -22.55 -24.70 -15.15
C PRO A 43 -23.71 -24.31 -14.22
N ASP A 44 -24.95 -24.60 -14.60
CA ASP A 44 -26.16 -24.24 -13.83
C ASP A 44 -26.29 -25.01 -12.51
N ASP A 45 -25.71 -26.20 -12.46
CA ASP A 45 -25.69 -27.10 -11.31
C ASP A 45 -24.62 -26.75 -10.27
N THR A 46 -23.81 -25.71 -10.54
CA THR A 46 -22.76 -25.24 -9.63
C THR A 46 -23.33 -24.95 -8.24
N GLN A 47 -22.69 -25.50 -7.21
CA GLN A 47 -23.06 -25.24 -5.80
C GLN A 47 -22.10 -24.26 -5.13
N LYS A 48 -20.81 -24.39 -5.43
CA LYS A 48 -19.74 -23.68 -4.73
C LYS A 48 -18.69 -23.14 -5.68
N LEU A 49 -18.43 -21.85 -5.55
CA LEU A 49 -17.29 -21.18 -6.16
C LEU A 49 -16.19 -21.00 -5.12
N THR A 50 -14.95 -21.37 -5.47
CA THR A 50 -13.78 -21.15 -4.62
C THR A 50 -12.74 -20.34 -5.39
N PHE A 51 -12.39 -19.17 -4.88
CA PHE A 51 -11.37 -18.30 -5.44
C PHE A 51 -10.07 -18.49 -4.68
N VAL A 52 -8.97 -18.67 -5.41
CA VAL A 52 -7.64 -18.91 -4.81
C VAL A 52 -6.59 -17.98 -5.39
N LEU A 53 -5.90 -17.25 -4.53
CA LEU A 53 -4.80 -16.35 -4.87
C LEU A 53 -3.49 -16.83 -4.22
N GLY A 54 -2.43 -17.02 -5.01
CA GLY A 54 -1.12 -17.47 -4.54
C GLY A 54 -0.86 -18.97 -4.73
N LYS A 55 0.43 -19.36 -4.79
CA LYS A 55 0.87 -20.76 -5.01
C LYS A 55 1.41 -21.41 -3.74
N VAL A 56 2.26 -20.70 -2.99
CA VAL A 56 2.95 -21.22 -1.78
C VAL A 56 2.06 -21.10 -0.55
N TYR A 57 1.41 -19.94 -0.37
CA TYR A 57 0.40 -19.71 0.66
C TYR A 57 -0.89 -19.21 0.00
N PRO A 58 -1.81 -20.12 -0.38
CA PRO A 58 -3.00 -19.76 -1.12
C PRO A 58 -4.04 -19.11 -0.20
N TYR A 59 -4.38 -17.84 -0.44
CA TYR A 59 -5.56 -17.22 0.15
C TYR A 59 -6.80 -17.76 -0.57
N LYS A 60 -7.80 -18.19 0.20
CA LYS A 60 -9.01 -18.82 -0.34
C LYS A 60 -10.25 -18.12 0.17
N THR A 61 -11.23 -17.97 -0.69
CA THR A 61 -12.56 -17.50 -0.32
C THR A 61 -13.61 -18.28 -1.09
N ASN A 62 -14.74 -18.56 -0.43
CA ASN A 62 -15.78 -19.46 -0.92
C ASN A 62 -17.10 -18.71 -1.01
N ILE A 63 -17.84 -18.92 -2.10
CA ILE A 63 -19.20 -18.43 -2.27
C ILE A 63 -20.09 -19.60 -2.67
N TYR A 64 -21.25 -19.69 -2.03
CA TYR A 64 -22.28 -20.66 -2.35
C TYR A 64 -23.33 -20.02 -3.27
N ILE A 65 -23.72 -20.73 -4.31
CA ILE A 65 -24.75 -20.30 -5.26
C ILE A 65 -26.12 -20.57 -4.63
N THR A 66 -26.99 -19.56 -4.60
CA THR A 66 -28.35 -19.69 -4.08
C THR A 66 -29.35 -19.93 -5.21
N GLU A 67 -30.56 -20.36 -4.88
CA GLU A 67 -31.64 -20.52 -5.87
C GLU A 67 -32.01 -19.19 -6.55
N GLU A 68 -31.84 -18.06 -5.86
CA GLU A 68 -32.09 -16.74 -6.45
C GLU A 68 -31.09 -16.40 -7.55
N ASP A 69 -29.82 -16.75 -7.35
CA ASP A 69 -28.77 -16.59 -8.37
C ASP A 69 -29.12 -17.41 -9.62
N ARG A 70 -29.60 -18.64 -9.43
CA ARG A 70 -30.04 -19.54 -10.51
C ARG A 70 -31.20 -18.97 -11.31
N LYS A 71 -32.18 -18.36 -10.62
CA LYS A 71 -33.31 -17.69 -11.29
C LYS A 71 -32.86 -16.49 -12.12
N ARG A 72 -31.91 -15.72 -11.62
CA ARG A 72 -31.39 -14.52 -12.30
C ARG A 72 -30.46 -14.84 -13.47
N LYS A 73 -29.86 -16.03 -13.49
CA LYS A 73 -28.83 -16.47 -14.46
C LYS A 73 -27.56 -15.60 -14.48
N GLU A 74 -27.45 -14.62 -13.58
CA GLU A 74 -26.32 -13.70 -13.49
C GLU A 74 -25.92 -13.49 -12.03
N ILE A 75 -24.61 -13.48 -11.79
CA ILE A 75 -24.03 -13.29 -10.47
C ILE A 75 -22.95 -12.21 -10.56
N PHE A 76 -23.06 -11.17 -9.74
CA PHE A 76 -22.08 -10.09 -9.66
C PHE A 76 -21.22 -10.26 -8.42
N MET A 77 -19.91 -10.20 -8.62
CA MET A 77 -18.91 -10.58 -7.62
C MET A 77 -17.83 -9.51 -7.52
N GLY A 78 -17.54 -9.11 -6.30
CA GLY A 78 -16.41 -8.27 -5.94
C GLY A 78 -15.31 -9.07 -5.26
N LEU A 79 -14.07 -8.93 -5.74
CA LEU A 79 -12.87 -9.49 -5.10
C LEU A 79 -11.97 -8.35 -4.61
N HIS A 80 -11.63 -8.38 -3.32
CA HIS A 80 -10.72 -7.41 -2.70
C HIS A 80 -9.84 -8.05 -1.64
N LEU A 81 -8.77 -7.34 -1.27
CA LEU A 81 -7.87 -7.76 -0.19
C LEU A 81 -8.32 -7.12 1.14
N ASN A 82 -8.42 -7.93 2.17
CA ASN A 82 -8.79 -7.53 3.53
C ASN A 82 -7.57 -6.96 4.27
N HIS A 83 -7.21 -5.72 3.97
CA HIS A 83 -6.24 -4.95 4.72
C HIS A 83 -6.88 -3.67 5.25
N ARG A 84 -6.52 -3.28 6.46
CA ARG A 84 -7.09 -2.09 7.13
C ARG A 84 -6.56 -0.80 6.51
N ASN A 85 -5.27 -0.77 6.18
CA ASN A 85 -4.59 0.34 5.52
C ASN A 85 -3.24 -0.14 4.97
N LEU A 86 -2.54 0.75 4.25
CA LEU A 86 -1.21 0.46 3.69
C LEU A 86 -0.17 0.11 4.75
N LEU A 87 -0.22 0.74 5.93
CA LEU A 87 0.75 0.51 7.01
C LEU A 87 0.70 -0.92 7.56
N PHE A 88 -0.49 -1.52 7.61
CA PHE A 88 -0.69 -2.88 8.11
C PHE A 88 -0.76 -3.93 7.01
N PHE A 89 -0.52 -3.59 5.73
CA PHE A 89 -0.67 -4.53 4.62
C PHE A 89 0.14 -5.83 4.82
N LEU A 90 1.40 -5.72 5.27
CA LEU A 90 2.25 -6.89 5.48
C LEU A 90 1.69 -7.80 6.57
N TYR A 91 1.28 -7.22 7.71
CA TYR A 91 0.68 -7.97 8.81
C TYR A 91 -0.66 -8.60 8.41
N ASP A 92 -1.53 -7.81 7.76
CA ASP A 92 -2.85 -8.25 7.31
C ASP A 92 -2.72 -9.33 6.22
N SER A 93 -1.64 -9.33 5.43
CA SER A 93 -1.36 -10.38 4.45
C SER A 93 -1.12 -11.75 5.09
N LEU A 94 -0.70 -11.82 6.36
CA LEU A 94 -0.52 -13.10 7.05
C LEU A 94 -1.86 -13.74 7.46
N ARG A 95 -2.98 -13.01 7.35
CA ARG A 95 -4.29 -13.52 7.72
C ARG A 95 -4.80 -14.53 6.69
N THR A 96 -5.46 -15.58 7.17
CA THR A 96 -6.09 -16.59 6.30
C THR A 96 -7.24 -16.02 5.46
N ASP A 97 -7.91 -14.98 5.96
CA ASP A 97 -9.05 -14.30 5.33
C ASP A 97 -8.63 -13.07 4.52
N TYR A 98 -7.40 -13.04 4.02
CA TYR A 98 -6.84 -11.90 3.29
C TYR A 98 -7.50 -11.68 1.92
N LEU A 99 -7.86 -12.74 1.19
CA LEU A 99 -8.70 -12.62 0.00
C LEU A 99 -10.17 -12.71 0.40
N ARG A 100 -10.98 -11.73 0.01
CA ARG A 100 -12.43 -11.74 0.26
C ARG A 100 -13.23 -11.61 -1.04
N SER A 101 -14.28 -12.42 -1.11
CA SER A 101 -15.31 -12.34 -2.14
C SER A 101 -16.62 -11.87 -1.54
N VAL A 102 -17.30 -10.96 -2.24
CA VAL A 102 -18.59 -10.39 -1.85
C VAL A 102 -19.53 -10.50 -3.04
N LYS A 103 -20.76 -10.97 -2.82
CA LYS A 103 -21.84 -10.87 -3.82
C LYS A 103 -22.36 -9.44 -3.82
N LEU A 104 -22.52 -8.87 -5.00
CA LEU A 104 -22.89 -7.48 -5.18
C LEU A 104 -24.22 -7.36 -5.91
N THR A 105 -24.96 -6.28 -5.67
CA THR A 105 -26.02 -5.85 -6.59
C THR A 105 -25.42 -5.26 -7.87
N ILE A 106 -26.27 -4.97 -8.86
CA ILE A 106 -25.83 -4.34 -10.11
C ILE A 106 -25.28 -2.93 -9.82
N GLU A 107 -25.92 -2.16 -8.94
CA GLU A 107 -25.44 -0.82 -8.58
C GLU A 107 -24.11 -0.90 -7.83
N GLU A 108 -24.00 -1.81 -6.86
CA GLU A 108 -22.78 -2.06 -6.10
C GLU A 108 -21.64 -2.55 -7.01
N TYR A 109 -21.94 -3.38 -8.00
CA TYR A 109 -20.96 -3.83 -8.98
C TYR A 109 -20.42 -2.69 -9.84
N ALA A 110 -21.29 -1.75 -10.25
CA ALA A 110 -20.89 -0.57 -11.00
C ALA A 110 -19.98 0.35 -10.17
N SER A 111 -20.31 0.57 -8.90
CA SER A 111 -19.51 1.38 -7.96
C SER A 111 -18.36 0.61 -7.29
N PHE A 112 -18.26 -0.71 -7.46
CA PHE A 112 -17.29 -1.54 -6.75
C PHE A 112 -15.87 -1.04 -7.00
N GLY A 113 -15.18 -0.75 -5.90
CA GLY A 113 -13.84 -0.19 -5.90
C GLY A 113 -13.76 1.34 -5.95
N LYS A 114 -14.88 2.08 -6.07
CA LYS A 114 -14.90 3.54 -5.84
C LYS A 114 -14.75 3.86 -4.35
N ASP A 115 -15.46 3.15 -3.48
CA ASP A 115 -15.48 3.43 -2.03
C ASP A 115 -14.38 2.71 -1.24
N ILE A 116 -13.96 1.52 -1.70
CA ILE A 116 -12.88 0.75 -1.03
C ILE A 116 -11.55 1.54 -1.04
N TYR A 117 -11.42 2.50 -1.97
CA TYR A 117 -10.16 3.16 -2.30
C TYR A 117 -10.37 4.62 -2.68
N GLN A 118 -11.09 5.40 -1.87
CA GLN A 118 -11.00 6.85 -1.98
C GLN A 118 -9.54 7.26 -1.71
N GLN A 119 -8.75 7.36 -2.77
CA GLN A 119 -7.43 7.97 -2.73
C GLN A 119 -7.67 9.45 -2.47
N GLU A 120 -7.54 9.86 -1.21
CA GLU A 120 -7.48 11.27 -0.85
C GLU A 120 -6.18 11.82 -1.44
N ILE A 121 -6.26 12.32 -2.68
CA ILE A 121 -5.16 13.03 -3.32
C ILE A 121 -5.08 14.40 -2.67
N ILE A 122 -3.90 14.72 -2.17
CA ILE A 122 -3.57 16.01 -1.59
C ILE A 122 -2.61 16.75 -2.51
N THR A 123 -2.81 18.06 -2.61
CA THR A 123 -1.88 18.94 -3.31
C THR A 123 -1.01 19.63 -2.27
N LEU A 124 0.27 19.29 -2.25
CA LEU A 124 1.28 19.93 -1.42
C LEU A 124 1.48 21.37 -1.90
N LYS A 125 1.63 22.31 -0.96
CA LYS A 125 1.82 23.72 -1.30
C LYS A 125 3.15 23.97 -2.00
N ASP A 126 4.19 23.26 -1.58
CA ASP A 126 5.55 23.37 -2.10
C ASP A 126 6.33 22.07 -1.84
N ASN A 127 7.58 22.03 -2.31
CA ASN A 127 8.50 20.91 -2.14
C ASN A 127 9.40 21.06 -0.90
N LYS A 128 9.10 21.95 0.06
CA LYS A 128 9.96 22.17 1.25
C LYS A 128 10.21 20.90 2.03
N THR A 129 9.19 20.06 2.12
CA THR A 129 9.27 18.76 2.78
C THR A 129 10.37 17.89 2.15
N SER A 130 10.40 17.82 0.81
CA SER A 130 11.41 17.07 0.06
C SER A 130 12.79 17.73 0.15
N ILE A 131 12.88 19.07 0.13
CA ILE A 131 14.14 19.81 0.28
C ILE A 131 14.78 19.54 1.65
N ILE A 132 14.02 19.66 2.73
CA ILE A 132 14.56 19.44 4.08
C ILE A 132 14.94 17.98 4.27
N SER A 133 14.09 17.05 3.81
CA SER A 133 14.41 15.63 3.84
C SER A 133 15.73 15.35 3.10
N LEU A 134 15.93 15.96 1.94
CA LEU A 134 17.17 15.85 1.17
C LEU A 134 18.38 16.39 1.93
N LEU A 135 18.27 17.59 2.51
CA LEU A 135 19.35 18.21 3.27
C LEU A 135 19.78 17.34 4.46
N VAL A 136 18.82 16.84 5.26
CA VAL A 136 19.13 15.96 6.39
C VAL A 136 19.75 14.65 5.91
N SER A 137 19.22 14.08 4.83
CA SER A 137 19.75 12.85 4.24
C SER A 137 21.20 13.01 3.78
N LEU A 138 21.53 14.14 3.15
CA LEU A 138 22.89 14.46 2.72
C LEU A 138 23.83 14.68 3.90
N VAL A 139 23.38 15.36 4.95
CA VAL A 139 24.16 15.50 6.20
C VAL A 139 24.47 14.12 6.77
N ILE A 140 23.47 13.25 6.95
CA ILE A 140 23.68 11.88 7.45
C ILE A 140 24.66 11.12 6.55
N LEU A 141 24.49 11.19 5.23
CA LEU A 141 25.33 10.49 4.26
C LEU A 141 26.79 10.96 4.33
N VAL A 142 27.05 12.26 4.26
CA VAL A 142 28.42 12.81 4.31
C VAL A 142 29.11 12.43 5.61
N PHE A 143 28.42 12.61 6.75
CA PHE A 143 29.04 12.33 8.04
C PHE A 143 29.23 10.83 8.32
N SER A 144 28.37 9.96 7.78
CA SER A 144 28.64 8.52 7.83
C SER A 144 29.92 8.15 7.07
N VAL A 145 30.21 8.81 5.95
CA VAL A 145 31.47 8.59 5.22
C VAL A 145 32.69 9.12 5.97
N VAL A 146 32.54 10.19 6.76
CA VAL A 146 33.63 10.72 7.59
C VAL A 146 33.95 9.80 8.76
N GLN A 147 32.95 9.12 9.32
CA GLN A 147 33.10 8.22 10.48
C GLN A 147 33.39 6.77 10.06
N GLN A 148 34.39 6.55 9.20
CA GLN A 148 34.71 5.19 8.70
C GLN A 148 35.18 4.23 9.80
N GLU A 149 35.72 4.78 10.90
CA GLU A 149 36.19 4.02 12.05
C GLU A 149 35.04 3.46 12.91
N ASN A 150 33.83 4.01 12.77
CA ASN A 150 32.65 3.55 13.50
C ASN A 150 31.97 2.38 12.77
N GLU A 151 31.96 1.20 13.41
CA GLU A 151 31.36 -0.03 12.87
C GLU A 151 29.87 0.09 12.51
N LEU A 152 29.15 1.01 13.16
CA LEU A 152 27.72 1.25 12.91
C LEU A 152 27.45 2.28 11.81
N SER A 153 28.49 3.00 11.36
CA SER A 153 28.39 4.04 10.34
C SER A 153 27.78 3.56 9.01
N PRO A 154 28.04 2.32 8.52
CA PRO A 154 27.39 1.80 7.32
C PRO A 154 25.85 1.79 7.40
N ILE A 155 25.26 1.63 8.59
CA ILE A 155 23.80 1.68 8.77
C ILE A 155 23.30 3.12 8.60
N ALA A 156 23.99 4.09 9.20
CA ALA A 156 23.70 5.51 9.00
C ALA A 156 23.85 5.90 7.51
N PHE A 157 24.88 5.38 6.83
CA PHE A 157 25.08 5.57 5.39
C PHE A 157 23.89 5.07 4.59
N MET A 158 23.42 3.84 4.85
CA MET A 158 22.26 3.27 4.16
C MET A 158 21.00 4.09 4.37
N ILE A 159 20.76 4.58 5.59
CA ILE A 159 19.65 5.48 5.90
C ILE A 159 19.75 6.79 5.10
N GLY A 160 20.94 7.41 5.11
CA GLY A 160 21.20 8.65 4.36
C GLY A 160 21.00 8.46 2.86
N LEU A 161 21.50 7.36 2.29
CA LEU A 161 21.38 7.05 0.87
C LEU A 161 19.93 6.78 0.46
N SER A 162 19.21 5.89 1.18
CA SER A 162 17.82 5.57 0.86
C SER A 162 16.92 6.80 0.96
N SER A 163 17.16 7.65 1.96
CA SER A 163 16.38 8.88 2.18
C SER A 163 16.71 9.96 1.14
N THR A 164 17.95 10.02 0.67
CA THR A 164 18.38 10.89 -0.44
C THR A 164 17.68 10.49 -1.74
N ILE A 165 17.74 9.21 -2.11
CA ILE A 165 17.07 8.69 -3.31
C ILE A 165 15.57 8.94 -3.24
N THR A 166 14.95 8.62 -2.11
CA THR A 166 13.51 8.88 -1.87
C THR A 166 13.18 10.36 -2.07
N SER A 167 13.96 11.27 -1.48
CA SER A 167 13.71 12.71 -1.57
C SER A 167 13.86 13.26 -3.00
N LEU A 168 14.79 12.70 -3.79
CA LEU A 168 14.98 13.06 -5.20
C LEU A 168 13.85 12.56 -6.09
N VAL A 169 13.45 11.29 -5.93
CA VAL A 169 12.35 10.69 -6.70
C VAL A 169 11.07 11.49 -6.52
N TYR A 170 10.79 11.92 -5.30
CA TYR A 170 9.56 12.64 -4.95
C TYR A 170 9.73 14.17 -4.88
N PHE A 171 10.79 14.72 -5.47
CA PHE A 171 11.07 16.16 -5.37
C PHE A 171 10.01 17.02 -6.06
N ASN A 172 9.51 16.56 -7.21
CA ASN A 172 8.54 17.27 -8.05
C ASN A 172 7.09 16.80 -7.87
N ASP A 173 6.86 15.80 -7.01
CA ASP A 173 5.51 15.26 -6.76
C ASP A 173 4.73 16.16 -5.80
N LEU A 174 3.98 17.10 -6.37
CA LEU A 174 3.09 17.99 -5.63
C LEU A 174 1.70 17.38 -5.41
N GLN A 175 1.26 16.43 -6.23
CA GLN A 175 0.02 15.69 -6.03
C GLN A 175 0.35 14.30 -5.53
N VAL A 176 -0.05 13.99 -4.30
CA VAL A 176 0.29 12.73 -3.64
C VAL A 176 -0.92 12.17 -2.91
N GLU A 177 -0.99 10.85 -2.80
CA GLU A 177 -1.97 10.20 -1.93
C GLU A 177 -1.64 10.50 -0.46
N LYS A 178 -2.61 10.98 0.31
CA LYS A 178 -2.43 11.42 1.71
C LYS A 178 -1.85 10.33 2.61
N THR A 179 -2.33 9.09 2.45
CA THR A 179 -1.86 7.91 3.21
C THR A 179 -0.39 7.61 2.90
N THR A 180 -0.03 7.62 1.62
CA THR A 180 1.34 7.43 1.13
C THR A 180 2.26 8.55 1.60
N TYR A 181 1.81 9.82 1.53
CA TYR A 181 2.56 10.96 2.05
C TYR A 181 2.80 10.86 3.57
N LYS A 182 1.77 10.52 4.35
CA LYS A 182 1.88 10.30 5.80
C LYS A 182 2.88 9.18 6.12
N SER A 183 2.77 8.04 5.44
CA SER A 183 3.68 6.91 5.64
C SER A 183 5.12 7.29 5.30
N ARG A 184 5.33 7.97 4.16
CA ARG A 184 6.64 8.47 3.73
C ARG A 184 7.26 9.37 4.79
N MET A 185 6.51 10.36 5.27
CA MET A 185 7.01 11.33 6.26
C MET A 185 7.38 10.69 7.58
N ILE A 186 6.50 9.84 8.12
CA ILE A 186 6.77 9.13 9.38
C ILE A 186 7.99 8.23 9.24
N SER A 187 8.07 7.46 8.15
CA SER A 187 9.22 6.58 7.90
C SER A 187 10.53 7.36 7.80
N THR A 188 10.56 8.47 7.06
CA THR A 188 11.75 9.32 6.94
C THR A 188 12.17 9.91 8.29
N MET A 189 11.22 10.42 9.08
CA MET A 189 11.52 10.98 10.40
C MET A 189 12.06 9.92 11.37
N LEU A 190 11.44 8.74 11.41
CA LEU A 190 11.90 7.63 12.25
C LEU A 190 13.30 7.17 11.83
N SER A 191 13.57 7.09 10.53
CA SER A 191 14.90 6.78 10.01
C SER A 191 15.94 7.82 10.43
N PHE A 192 15.63 9.11 10.40
CA PHE A 192 16.55 10.16 10.86
C PHE A 192 16.83 10.08 12.36
N VAL A 193 15.81 9.86 13.18
CA VAL A 193 15.99 9.62 14.62
C VAL A 193 16.87 8.39 14.84
N LEU A 194 16.59 7.30 14.13
CA LEU A 194 17.36 6.06 14.21
C LEU A 194 18.82 6.27 13.78
N ALA A 195 19.09 7.06 12.74
CA ALA A 195 20.45 7.38 12.29
C ALA A 195 21.29 8.04 13.39
N THR A 196 20.68 8.83 14.28
CA THR A 196 21.41 9.45 15.40
C THR A 196 21.98 8.43 16.39
N LEU A 197 21.39 7.23 16.48
CA LEU A 197 21.88 6.16 17.35
C LEU A 197 23.12 5.46 16.76
N PHE A 198 23.31 5.53 15.44
CA PHE A 198 24.40 4.85 14.74
C PHE A 198 25.60 5.75 14.46
N LEU A 199 25.44 7.07 14.53
CA LEU A 199 26.55 8.02 14.43
C LEU A 199 27.31 8.07 15.76
N GLU A 200 28.62 8.26 15.72
CA GLU A 200 29.48 8.23 16.91
C GLU A 200 29.20 9.40 17.87
N ASN A 201 29.41 9.17 19.18
CA ASN A 201 29.15 10.16 20.24
C ASN A 201 30.11 11.37 20.20
N SER A 202 31.29 11.23 19.60
CA SER A 202 32.29 12.28 19.43
C SER A 202 31.73 13.52 18.72
N PHE A 203 30.68 13.34 17.91
CA PHE A 203 30.01 14.39 17.15
C PHE A 203 28.61 14.71 17.70
N LEU A 204 28.51 15.00 19.00
CA LEU A 204 27.22 15.27 19.66
C LEU A 204 26.43 16.44 19.02
N TYR A 205 27.14 17.44 18.49
CA TYR A 205 26.54 18.55 17.74
C TYR A 205 25.82 18.09 16.46
N LEU A 206 26.32 17.04 15.79
CA LEU A 206 25.74 16.52 14.57
C LEU A 206 24.39 15.85 14.85
N ARG A 207 24.32 15.08 15.95
CA ARG A 207 23.05 14.49 16.42
C ARG A 207 22.03 15.59 16.70
N PHE A 208 22.45 16.68 17.34
CA PHE A 208 21.59 17.83 17.60
C PHE A 208 21.08 18.48 16.31
N ILE A 209 21.94 18.66 15.30
CA ILE A 209 21.55 19.17 13.97
C ILE A 209 20.50 18.26 13.34
N ILE A 210 20.74 16.95 13.29
CA ILE A 210 19.81 15.97 12.69
C ILE A 210 18.45 16.02 13.40
N VAL A 211 18.43 16.04 14.74
CA VAL A 211 17.19 16.13 15.53
C VAL A 211 16.45 17.45 15.25
N MET A 212 17.15 18.58 15.25
CA MET A 212 16.56 19.89 14.98
C MET A 212 15.90 19.97 13.60
N PHE A 213 16.58 19.49 12.56
CA PHE A 213 15.99 19.47 11.21
C PHE A 213 14.88 18.42 11.07
N THR A 214 14.93 17.32 11.83
CA THR A 214 13.84 16.34 11.88
C THR A 214 12.60 16.94 12.54
N LEU A 215 12.75 17.73 13.60
CA LEU A 215 11.66 18.51 14.21
C LEU A 215 11.10 19.57 13.25
N MET A 216 11.98 20.25 12.51
CA MET A 216 11.55 21.19 11.46
C MET A 216 10.73 20.48 10.37
N LEU A 217 11.17 19.30 9.92
CA LEU A 217 10.42 18.47 8.97
C LEU A 217 9.04 18.07 9.53
N PHE A 218 8.99 17.70 10.81
CA PHE A 218 7.75 17.34 11.50
C PHE A 218 6.76 18.51 11.57
N THR A 219 7.22 19.72 11.90
CA THR A 219 6.35 20.91 11.94
C THR A 219 5.79 21.27 10.56
N ILE A 220 6.59 21.16 9.50
CA ILE A 220 6.11 21.38 8.13
C ILE A 220 5.08 20.32 7.73
N TYR A 221 5.36 19.05 8.02
CA TYR A 221 4.42 17.96 7.78
C TYR A 221 3.07 18.21 8.47
N LEU A 222 3.07 18.60 9.77
CA LEU A 222 1.85 18.92 10.49
C LEU A 222 1.08 20.07 9.83
N LYS A 223 1.78 21.12 9.38
CA LYS A 223 1.17 22.26 8.70
C LYS A 223 0.53 21.87 7.37
N GLU A 224 1.19 21.03 6.57
CA GLU A 224 0.64 20.54 5.30
C GLU A 224 -0.61 19.67 5.54
N VAL A 225 -0.61 18.82 6.57
CA VAL A 225 -1.78 18.01 6.94
C VAL A 225 -2.94 18.86 7.49
N GLN A 226 -2.66 19.89 8.30
CA GLN A 226 -3.70 20.77 8.88
C GLN A 226 -4.35 21.68 7.84
N ASN A 227 -3.57 22.25 6.91
CA ASN A 227 -4.08 23.12 5.84
C ASN A 227 -5.07 22.39 4.89
N GLN A 228 -5.12 21.07 4.94
CA GLN A 228 -6.03 20.24 4.15
C GLN A 228 -7.41 20.07 4.82
N VAL A 229 -7.54 20.34 6.12
CA VAL A 229 -8.83 20.26 6.84
C VAL A 229 -9.72 21.49 6.54
N VAL A 230 -9.12 22.59 6.05
CA VAL A 230 -9.79 23.88 5.90
C VAL A 230 -10.43 24.09 4.50
N LYS A 231 -10.29 23.12 3.59
CA LYS A 231 -10.98 23.14 2.28
C LYS A 231 -12.13 22.14 2.29
N VAL A 232 -13.24 22.55 2.90
CA VAL A 232 -14.60 22.01 2.64
C VAL A 232 -15.45 23.17 2.14
#